data_AF-A0A1H9UBL9-F1
#
_entry.id   AF-A0A1H9UBL9-F1
#
_cell.length_a   1.000
_cell.length_b   1.000
_cell.length_c   1.000
_cell.angle_alpha   90.00
_cell.angle_beta   90.00
_cell.angle_gamma   90.00
#
_symmetry.space_group_name_H-M   'P 1'
#
loop_
_entity.id
_entity.type
_entity.pdbx_description
1 polymer ?
#
loop_
_entity_poly.entity_id
_entity_poly.type
_entity_poly.pdbx_seq_one_letter_code
_entity_poly.pdbx_strand_id
1 'polypeptide(L)'
;MQKSPNIAQPIVKFIDKHVQAINIMGLVSILLSVITILVWLSTCLNAEPWSALFGTLSGCFFGLRAVADYLRESEKHISEMNSDEIIFFILTTERDIDWHRINSDGKIEIYLRKHPALRFIMDEEPLNDDYIAPWANSFPDPHAESYNFRLVLNGNLLKNTTLVTVDGGRVELPQPDLTTMKVFPFDYKIAQLFNISNSQFNSYMERAGLTVKV
;
A
#
# COMPACT_ATOMS: atom_id res chain seq x y z
N MET A 1 12.10 -19.53 0.68
CA MET A 1 13.14 -18.49 0.58
C MET A 1 12.52 -17.18 1.02
N GLN A 2 12.86 -16.73 2.23
CA GLN A 2 12.31 -15.53 2.85
C GLN A 2 13.01 -14.31 2.24
N LYS A 3 12.31 -13.55 1.38
CA LYS A 3 12.85 -12.32 0.80
C LYS A 3 12.99 -11.29 1.92
N SER A 4 14.21 -10.80 2.10
CA SER A 4 14.59 -9.66 2.93
C SER A 4 13.58 -8.51 2.78
N PRO A 5 13.21 -7.78 3.86
CA PRO A 5 12.45 -6.54 3.73
C PRO A 5 13.15 -5.67 2.70
N ASN A 6 12.36 -5.10 1.78
CA ASN A 6 12.89 -4.34 0.65
C ASN A 6 13.48 -3.01 1.16
N ILE A 7 14.75 -3.03 1.59
CA ILE A 7 15.51 -1.88 2.13
C ILE A 7 15.48 -0.69 1.16
N ALA A 8 15.24 -0.94 -0.14
CA ALA A 8 15.13 0.10 -1.16
C ALA A 8 13.84 0.93 -1.06
N GLN A 9 12.73 0.37 -0.57
CA GLN A 9 11.44 1.10 -0.51
C GLN A 9 11.47 2.37 0.36
N PRO A 10 12.01 2.38 1.60
CA PRO A 10 12.12 3.62 2.37
C PRO A 10 13.03 4.65 1.69
N ILE A 11 14.06 4.20 0.98
CA ILE A 11 14.99 5.07 0.25
C ILE A 11 14.29 5.73 -0.94
N VAL A 12 13.56 4.95 -1.76
CA VAL A 12 12.79 5.48 -2.88
C VAL A 12 11.70 6.44 -2.40
N LYS A 13 10.94 6.08 -1.35
CA LYS A 13 9.93 6.97 -0.74
C LYS A 13 10.55 8.28 -0.23
N PHE A 14 11.72 8.23 0.38
CA PHE A 14 12.44 9.42 0.85
C PHE A 14 12.86 10.32 -0.33
N ILE A 15 13.45 9.74 -1.38
CA ILE A 15 13.87 10.49 -2.57
C ILE A 15 12.66 11.15 -3.25
N ASP A 16 11.57 10.42 -3.44
CA ASP A 16 10.35 10.94 -4.07
C ASP A 16 9.73 12.07 -3.25
N LYS A 17 9.69 11.94 -1.92
CA LYS A 17 9.19 12.98 -1.01
C LYS A 17 10.02 14.26 -1.06
N HIS A 18 11.32 14.14 -1.27
CA HIS A 18 12.27 15.26 -1.22
C HIS A 18 12.84 15.65 -2.59
N VAL A 19 12.23 15.20 -3.70
CA VAL A 19 12.77 15.37 -5.05
C VAL A 19 13.04 16.83 -5.41
N GLN A 20 12.17 17.76 -5.00
CA GLN A 20 12.36 19.18 -5.24
C GLN A 20 13.58 19.73 -4.47
N ALA A 21 13.72 19.37 -3.20
CA ALA A 21 14.86 19.79 -2.37
C ALA A 21 16.18 19.22 -2.91
N ILE A 22 16.19 17.95 -3.34
CA ILE A 22 17.34 17.29 -3.96
C ILE A 22 17.77 18.02 -5.23
N ASN A 23 16.82 18.35 -6.11
CA ASN A 23 17.12 19.11 -7.34
C ASN A 23 17.67 20.51 -7.03
N ILE A 24 17.12 21.21 -6.03
CA ILE A 24 17.63 22.52 -5.60
C ILE A 24 19.07 22.39 -5.09
N MET A 25 19.39 21.38 -4.27
CA MET A 25 20.76 21.14 -3.81
C MET A 25 21.72 20.84 -4.97
N GLY A 26 21.26 20.08 -5.97
CA GLY A 26 22.00 19.84 -7.21
C GLY A 26 22.32 21.13 -7.97
N LEU A 27 21.33 22.02 -8.14
CA LEU A 27 21.51 23.33 -8.80
C LEU A 27 22.44 24.26 -8.02
N VAL A 28 22.27 24.35 -6.70
CA VAL A 28 23.16 25.15 -5.83
C VAL A 28 24.61 24.66 -5.96
N SER A 29 24.81 23.34 -5.99
CA SER A 29 26.14 22.74 -6.17
C SER A 29 26.73 23.09 -7.54
N ILE A 30 25.95 23.08 -8.64
CA ILE A 30 26.44 23.56 -9.95
C ILE A 30 26.86 25.02 -9.87
N LEU A 31 26.04 25.88 -9.28
CA LEU A 31 26.34 27.31 -9.19
C LEU A 31 27.64 27.55 -8.42
N LEU A 32 27.85 26.86 -7.31
CA LEU A 32 29.11 26.90 -6.54
C LEU A 32 30.31 26.38 -7.36
N SER A 33 30.12 25.32 -8.14
CA SER A 33 31.15 24.81 -9.06
C SER A 33 31.53 25.87 -10.11
N VAL A 34 30.54 26.52 -10.73
CA VAL A 34 30.80 27.59 -11.71
C VAL A 34 31.50 28.79 -11.08
N ILE A 35 31.06 29.23 -9.89
CA ILE A 35 31.69 30.35 -9.17
C ILE A 35 33.16 30.02 -8.85
N THR A 36 33.44 28.81 -8.35
CA THR A 36 34.81 28.40 -8.03
C THR A 36 35.70 28.27 -9.27
N ILE A 37 35.15 27.83 -10.40
CA ILE A 37 35.84 27.87 -11.71
C ILE A 37 36.18 29.31 -12.11
N LEU A 38 35.23 30.25 -11.99
CA LEU A 38 35.47 31.65 -12.33
C LEU A 38 36.52 32.30 -11.42
N VAL A 39 36.50 32.00 -10.12
CA VAL A 39 37.52 32.46 -9.17
C VAL A 39 38.89 31.90 -9.54
N TRP A 40 38.97 30.61 -9.85
CA TRP A 40 40.22 29.97 -10.29
C TRP A 40 40.81 30.67 -11.52
N LEU A 41 39.99 30.89 -12.55
CA LEU A 41 40.40 31.52 -13.80
C LEU A 41 40.81 32.99 -13.63
N SER A 42 40.19 33.73 -12.71
CA SER A 42 40.42 35.18 -12.54
C SER A 42 41.54 35.53 -11.56
N THR A 43 41.76 34.71 -10.53
CA THR A 43 42.67 35.05 -9.42
C THR A 43 43.93 34.18 -9.37
N CYS A 44 44.04 33.14 -10.22
CA CYS A 44 45.07 32.09 -10.12
C CYS A 44 45.13 31.40 -8.73
N LEU A 45 44.07 31.56 -7.92
CA LEU A 45 43.95 30.91 -6.63
C LEU A 45 43.57 29.43 -6.84
N ASN A 46 44.13 28.52 -6.06
CA ASN A 46 43.91 27.08 -6.23
C ASN A 46 42.50 26.66 -5.77
N ALA A 47 41.49 26.93 -6.58
CA ALA A 47 40.08 26.60 -6.35
C ALA A 47 39.59 25.35 -7.12
N GLU A 48 40.48 24.69 -7.86
CA GLU A 48 40.19 23.47 -8.64
C GLU A 48 39.60 22.32 -7.78
N PRO A 49 40.10 22.00 -6.57
CA PRO A 49 39.51 20.91 -5.78
C PRO A 49 38.06 21.19 -5.37
N TRP A 50 37.74 22.46 -5.15
CA TRP A 50 36.40 22.88 -4.74
C TRP A 50 35.41 22.82 -5.91
N SER A 51 35.82 23.23 -7.11
CA SER A 51 34.96 23.12 -8.29
C SER A 51 34.66 21.66 -8.64
N ALA A 52 35.66 20.79 -8.53
CA ALA A 52 35.51 19.35 -8.71
C ALA A 52 34.59 18.73 -7.65
N LEU A 53 34.72 19.13 -6.38
CA LEU A 53 33.84 18.67 -5.29
C LEU A 53 32.39 19.06 -5.56
N PHE A 54 32.13 20.34 -5.85
CA PHE A 54 30.77 20.82 -6.09
C PHE A 54 30.15 20.24 -7.36
N GLY A 55 30.94 20.04 -8.42
CA GLY A 55 30.51 19.34 -9.63
C GLY A 55 30.12 17.89 -9.35
N THR A 56 30.92 17.18 -8.54
CA THR A 56 30.62 15.80 -8.14
C THR A 56 29.36 15.71 -7.28
N LEU A 57 29.22 16.60 -6.29
CA LEU A 57 28.02 16.67 -5.44
C LEU A 57 26.76 16.91 -6.27
N SER A 58 26.84 17.81 -7.25
CA SER A 58 25.74 18.03 -8.18
C SER A 58 25.36 16.75 -8.95
N GLY A 59 26.35 16.07 -9.52
CA GLY A 59 26.15 14.78 -10.20
C GLY A 59 25.48 13.74 -9.30
N CYS A 60 25.88 13.65 -8.02
CA CYS A 60 25.24 12.78 -7.04
C CYS A 60 23.77 13.15 -6.83
N PHE A 61 23.45 14.43 -6.60
CA PHE A 61 22.06 14.85 -6.36
C PHE A 61 21.14 14.57 -7.55
N PHE A 62 21.58 14.86 -8.78
CA PHE A 62 20.79 14.54 -9.97
C PHE A 62 20.74 13.02 -10.26
N GLY A 63 21.81 12.30 -9.96
CA GLY A 63 21.88 10.85 -10.08
C GLY A 63 20.95 10.09 -9.14
N LEU A 64 20.59 10.66 -7.98
CA LEU A 64 19.66 10.02 -7.03
C LEU A 64 18.30 9.70 -7.65
N ARG A 65 17.82 10.51 -8.61
CA ARG A 65 16.55 10.22 -9.30
C ARG A 65 16.68 8.98 -10.19
N ALA A 66 17.77 8.86 -10.95
CA ALA A 66 18.02 7.68 -11.77
C ALA A 66 18.17 6.41 -10.92
N VAL A 67 18.81 6.51 -9.75
CA VAL A 67 18.87 5.42 -8.79
C VAL A 67 17.48 5.06 -8.26
N ALA A 68 16.65 6.04 -7.91
CA ALA A 68 15.28 5.79 -7.48
C ALA A 68 14.43 5.11 -8.58
N ASP A 69 14.57 5.56 -9.82
CA ASP A 69 13.86 4.98 -10.97
C ASP A 69 14.32 3.54 -11.25
N TYR A 70 15.63 3.25 -11.18
CA TYR A 70 16.17 1.90 -11.31
C TYR A 70 15.71 0.96 -10.19
N LEU A 71 15.74 1.43 -8.95
CA LEU A 71 15.24 0.67 -7.80
C LEU A 71 13.73 0.42 -7.92
N ARG A 72 12.98 1.36 -8.52
CA ARG A 72 11.55 1.19 -8.81
C ARG A 72 11.31 0.15 -9.91
N GLU A 73 12.12 0.14 -10.97
CA GLU A 73 12.00 -0.86 -12.05
C GLU A 73 12.39 -2.28 -11.59
N SER A 74 13.20 -2.39 -10.53
CA SER A 74 13.44 -3.68 -9.86
C SER A 74 12.22 -4.22 -9.10
N GLU A 75 11.18 -3.41 -8.89
CA GLU A 75 9.90 -3.86 -8.36
C GLU A 75 9.15 -4.59 -9.49
N LYS A 76 9.16 -5.92 -9.40
CA LYS A 76 8.45 -6.82 -10.32
C LYS A 76 7.05 -6.27 -10.61
N HIS A 77 6.71 -6.04 -11.88
CA HIS A 77 5.40 -5.49 -12.23
C HIS A 77 4.29 -6.49 -11.82
N ILE A 78 3.12 -6.00 -11.39
CA ILE A 78 2.03 -6.87 -10.88
C ILE A 78 1.65 -7.95 -11.91
N SER A 79 1.72 -7.65 -13.21
CA SER A 79 1.42 -8.61 -14.28
C SER A 79 2.38 -9.80 -14.34
N GLU A 80 3.57 -9.68 -13.75
CA GLU A 80 4.58 -10.73 -13.72
C GLU A 80 4.52 -11.53 -12.41
N MET A 81 3.86 -10.98 -11.38
CA MET A 81 3.71 -11.62 -10.08
C MET A 81 2.79 -12.84 -10.17
N ASN A 82 3.12 -13.90 -9.43
CA ASN A 82 2.17 -14.99 -9.21
C ASN A 82 1.11 -14.59 -8.14
N SER A 83 0.07 -15.41 -7.98
CA SER A 83 -1.03 -15.11 -7.04
C SER A 83 -0.58 -14.90 -5.60
N ASP A 84 0.39 -15.67 -5.11
CA ASP A 84 0.89 -15.56 -3.74
C ASP A 84 1.72 -14.29 -3.54
N GLU A 85 2.52 -13.90 -4.54
CA GLU A 85 3.27 -12.65 -4.56
C GLU A 85 2.32 -11.44 -4.54
N ILE A 86 1.21 -11.49 -5.27
CA ILE A 86 0.18 -10.45 -5.27
C ILE A 86 -0.48 -10.35 -3.90
N ILE A 87 -0.85 -11.48 -3.30
CA ILE A 87 -1.44 -11.52 -1.95
C ILE A 87 -0.46 -10.91 -0.94
N PHE A 88 0.81 -11.29 -0.99
CA PHE A 88 1.83 -10.72 -0.10
C PHE A 88 2.01 -9.22 -0.32
N PHE A 89 2.07 -8.77 -1.58
CA PHE A 89 2.15 -7.35 -1.92
C PHE A 89 0.97 -6.57 -1.33
N ILE A 90 -0.27 -7.06 -1.46
CA ILE A 90 -1.47 -6.42 -0.90
C ILE A 90 -1.34 -6.22 0.62
N LEU A 91 -0.78 -7.19 1.35
CA LEU A 91 -0.56 -7.06 2.80
C LEU A 91 0.40 -5.92 3.18
N THR A 92 1.30 -5.53 2.27
CA THR A 92 2.26 -4.43 2.49
C THR A 92 1.69 -3.03 2.19
N THR A 93 0.51 -2.95 1.56
CA THR A 93 -0.10 -1.68 1.15
C THR A 93 -0.79 -0.95 2.30
N GLU A 94 -0.93 0.37 2.18
CA GLU A 94 -1.65 1.22 3.11
C GLU A 94 -3.02 1.61 2.55
N ARG A 95 -4.10 1.44 3.35
CA ARG A 95 -5.49 1.64 2.92
C ARG A 95 -5.72 3.03 2.32
N ASP A 96 -5.38 4.08 3.07
CA ASP A 96 -5.72 5.46 2.72
C ASP A 96 -4.82 6.06 1.62
N ILE A 97 -3.66 5.45 1.39
CA ILE A 97 -2.66 5.94 0.43
C ILE A 97 -2.77 5.17 -0.89
N ASP A 98 -2.73 3.84 -0.84
CA ASP A 98 -2.56 3.01 -2.03
C ASP A 98 -3.90 2.66 -2.70
N TRP A 99 -5.00 2.66 -1.95
CA TRP A 99 -6.31 2.21 -2.43
C TRP A 99 -7.27 3.38 -2.68
N HIS A 100 -8.22 3.12 -3.57
CA HIS A 100 -9.33 4.00 -3.85
C HIS A 100 -10.63 3.20 -3.88
N ARG A 101 -11.64 3.71 -3.18
CA ARG A 101 -12.98 3.12 -3.10
C ARG A 101 -13.92 3.87 -4.03
N ILE A 102 -14.62 3.14 -4.88
CA ILE A 102 -15.72 3.66 -5.71
C ILE A 102 -17.00 2.95 -5.30
N ASN A 103 -18.08 3.73 -5.27
CA ASN A 103 -19.44 3.21 -5.23
C ASN A 103 -20.10 3.54 -6.57
N SER A 104 -20.44 2.51 -7.35
CA SER A 104 -21.10 2.65 -8.65
C SER A 104 -22.26 1.68 -8.71
N ASP A 105 -23.46 2.20 -8.96
CA ASP A 105 -24.69 1.41 -9.16
C ASP A 105 -24.96 0.37 -8.05
N GLY A 106 -24.68 0.74 -6.79
CA GLY A 106 -24.87 -0.14 -5.63
C GLY A 106 -23.72 -1.14 -5.40
N LYS A 107 -22.69 -1.14 -6.25
CA LYS A 107 -21.48 -1.94 -6.08
C LYS A 107 -20.38 -1.14 -5.42
N ILE A 108 -19.78 -1.73 -4.40
CA ILE A 108 -18.56 -1.22 -3.80
C ILE A 108 -17.37 -1.93 -4.45
N GLU A 109 -16.57 -1.15 -5.18
CA GLU A 109 -15.29 -1.60 -5.73
C GLU A 109 -14.14 -0.86 -5.04
N ILE A 110 -13.06 -1.58 -4.76
CA ILE A 110 -11.82 -1.00 -4.24
C ILE A 110 -10.69 -1.40 -5.17
N TYR A 111 -9.98 -0.43 -5.75
CA TYR A 111 -8.87 -0.70 -6.65
C TYR A 111 -7.58 -0.03 -6.17
N LEU A 112 -6.46 -0.62 -6.58
CA LEU A 112 -5.14 -0.07 -6.29
C LEU A 112 -4.85 1.11 -7.21
N ARG A 113 -4.52 2.28 -6.66
CA ARG A 113 -4.32 3.52 -7.44
C ARG A 113 -3.26 3.38 -8.53
N LYS A 114 -2.16 2.70 -8.22
CA LYS A 114 -1.06 2.47 -9.17
C LYS A 114 -1.42 1.42 -10.24
N HIS A 115 -2.34 0.50 -9.94
CA HIS A 115 -2.75 -0.55 -10.86
C HIS A 115 -4.27 -0.80 -10.77
N PRO A 116 -5.09 0.03 -11.44
CA PRO A 116 -6.56 -0.05 -11.36
C PRO A 116 -7.15 -1.36 -11.88
N ALA A 117 -6.37 -2.21 -12.55
CA ALA A 117 -6.77 -3.54 -12.97
C ALA A 117 -6.83 -4.55 -11.82
N LEU A 118 -6.16 -4.28 -10.68
CA LEU A 118 -6.25 -5.08 -9.47
C LEU A 118 -7.36 -4.49 -8.58
N ARG A 119 -8.44 -5.26 -8.38
CA ARG A 119 -9.64 -4.79 -7.69
C ARG A 119 -10.17 -5.82 -6.71
N PHE A 120 -10.77 -5.32 -5.64
CA PHE A 120 -11.71 -6.06 -4.81
C PHE A 120 -13.13 -5.67 -5.18
N ILE A 121 -13.98 -6.69 -5.34
CA ILE A 121 -15.38 -6.54 -5.70
C ILE A 121 -16.20 -7.33 -4.68
N MET A 122 -17.19 -6.68 -4.07
CA MET A 122 -18.22 -7.34 -3.27
C MET A 122 -19.34 -7.81 -4.20
N ASP A 123 -19.78 -9.05 -4.05
CA ASP A 123 -20.93 -9.56 -4.80
C ASP A 123 -22.23 -8.84 -4.35
N GLU A 124 -23.17 -8.63 -5.29
CA GLU A 124 -24.42 -7.90 -5.03
C GLU A 124 -25.34 -8.64 -4.07
N GLU A 125 -25.42 -9.96 -4.22
CA GLU A 125 -26.29 -10.81 -3.41
C GLU A 125 -25.52 -11.40 -2.22
N PRO A 126 -26.15 -11.44 -1.04
CA PRO A 126 -25.56 -12.13 0.10
C PRO A 126 -25.42 -13.62 -0.20
N LEU A 127 -24.30 -14.20 0.23
CA LEU A 127 -24.09 -15.64 0.26
C LEU A 127 -25.03 -16.33 1.26
N ASN A 128 -25.32 -15.64 2.37
CA ASN A 128 -26.30 -16.03 3.37
C ASN A 128 -26.89 -14.74 3.97
N ASP A 129 -28.20 -14.57 3.85
CA ASP A 129 -28.99 -13.42 4.31
C ASP A 129 -29.38 -13.52 5.79
N ASP A 130 -29.24 -14.70 6.42
CA ASP A 130 -29.45 -14.92 7.86
C ASP A 130 -28.26 -15.69 8.44
N TYR A 131 -27.12 -15.01 8.56
CA TYR A 131 -25.89 -15.60 9.04
C TYR A 131 -25.92 -15.78 10.57
N ILE A 132 -26.06 -17.03 11.01
CA ILE A 132 -26.12 -17.37 12.44
C ILE A 132 -24.77 -17.89 12.94
N ALA A 133 -24.09 -17.09 13.76
CA ALA A 133 -22.93 -17.50 14.55
C ALA A 133 -22.82 -16.69 15.86
N PRO A 134 -22.44 -17.32 17.00
CA PRO A 134 -22.37 -16.64 18.30
C PRO A 134 -21.54 -15.36 18.32
N TRP A 135 -20.45 -15.30 17.54
CA TRP A 135 -19.58 -14.13 17.43
C TRP A 135 -20.15 -13.02 16.54
N ALA A 136 -20.98 -13.38 15.56
CA ALA A 136 -21.55 -12.45 14.58
C ALA A 136 -22.87 -11.83 15.06
N ASN A 137 -23.65 -12.56 15.88
CA ASN A 137 -24.94 -12.10 16.38
C ASN A 137 -24.88 -11.57 17.83
N SER A 138 -23.68 -11.39 18.41
CA SER A 138 -23.51 -10.89 19.79
C SER A 138 -23.60 -9.36 19.92
N PHE A 139 -23.97 -8.66 18.86
CA PHE A 139 -24.08 -7.20 18.82
C PHE A 139 -25.50 -6.74 19.20
N PRO A 140 -25.71 -5.43 19.48
CA PRO A 140 -27.03 -4.91 19.82
C PRO A 140 -28.09 -5.22 18.78
N ASP A 141 -27.73 -5.13 17.50
CA ASP A 141 -28.52 -5.73 16.42
C ASP A 141 -27.94 -7.13 16.11
N PRO A 142 -28.68 -8.22 16.34
CA PRO A 142 -28.18 -9.56 16.08
C PRO A 142 -28.19 -9.92 14.59
N HIS A 143 -28.77 -9.11 13.71
CA HIS A 143 -28.83 -9.40 12.27
C HIS A 143 -27.43 -9.39 11.65
N ALA A 144 -27.12 -10.45 10.91
CA ALA A 144 -25.85 -10.59 10.21
C ALA A 144 -26.03 -11.29 8.86
N GLU A 145 -25.24 -10.88 7.88
CA GLU A 145 -25.28 -11.37 6.50
C GLU A 145 -23.86 -11.67 6.04
N SER A 146 -23.66 -12.68 5.20
CA SER A 146 -22.35 -12.97 4.63
C SER A 146 -22.30 -12.65 3.15
N TYR A 147 -21.18 -12.11 2.70
CA TYR A 147 -20.94 -11.73 1.30
C TYR A 147 -19.61 -12.27 0.81
N ASN A 148 -19.54 -12.53 -0.49
CA ASN A 148 -18.33 -12.97 -1.15
C ASN A 148 -17.58 -11.75 -1.71
N PHE A 149 -16.29 -11.70 -1.41
CA PHE A 149 -15.37 -10.63 -1.83
C PHE A 149 -14.32 -11.23 -2.75
N ARG A 150 -14.25 -10.74 -3.98
CA ARG A 150 -13.39 -11.27 -5.04
C ARG A 150 -12.23 -10.32 -5.33
N LEU A 151 -11.01 -10.85 -5.21
CA LEU A 151 -9.80 -10.22 -5.75
C LEU A 151 -9.68 -10.59 -7.22
N VAL A 152 -9.71 -9.58 -8.08
CA VAL A 152 -9.69 -9.72 -9.53
C VAL A 152 -8.50 -8.96 -10.11
N LEU A 153 -7.79 -9.57 -11.06
CA LEU A 153 -6.74 -8.92 -11.85
C LEU A 153 -7.06 -9.05 -13.33
N ASN A 154 -7.20 -7.93 -14.03
CA ASN A 154 -7.56 -7.91 -15.46
C ASN A 154 -8.84 -8.73 -15.77
N GLY A 155 -9.82 -8.71 -14.86
CA GLY A 155 -11.06 -9.49 -14.99
C GLY A 155 -10.96 -10.95 -14.54
N ASN A 156 -9.76 -11.48 -14.26
CA ASN A 156 -9.58 -12.85 -13.79
C ASN A 156 -9.63 -12.93 -12.27
N LEU A 157 -10.41 -13.87 -11.73
CA LEU A 157 -10.46 -14.16 -10.30
C LEU A 157 -9.12 -14.73 -9.83
N LEU A 158 -8.47 -14.04 -8.90
CA LEU A 158 -7.24 -14.52 -8.24
C LEU A 158 -7.55 -15.27 -6.95
N LYS A 159 -8.45 -14.69 -6.15
CA LYS A 159 -8.83 -15.23 -4.84
C LYS A 159 -10.19 -14.67 -4.42
N ASN A 160 -10.93 -15.42 -3.62
CA ASN A 160 -12.12 -14.95 -2.94
C ASN A 160 -12.00 -15.13 -1.43
N THR A 161 -12.81 -14.38 -0.68
CA THR A 161 -12.98 -14.52 0.75
C THR A 161 -14.41 -14.18 1.14
N THR A 162 -14.82 -14.63 2.32
CA THR A 162 -16.14 -14.32 2.89
C THR A 162 -15.96 -13.34 4.04
N LEU A 163 -16.64 -12.21 3.96
CA LEU A 163 -16.83 -11.31 5.10
C LEU A 163 -18.28 -11.37 5.54
N VAL A 164 -18.50 -11.14 6.83
CA VAL A 164 -19.80 -11.12 7.47
C VAL A 164 -20.10 -9.69 7.88
N THR A 165 -21.14 -9.12 7.33
CA THR A 165 -21.71 -7.85 7.74
C THR A 165 -22.47 -8.06 9.05
N VAL A 166 -22.11 -7.34 10.11
CA VAL A 166 -22.68 -7.51 11.46
C VAL A 166 -23.35 -6.24 11.98
N ASP A 167 -24.12 -6.38 13.06
CA ASP A 167 -24.79 -5.27 13.77
C ASP A 167 -25.70 -4.46 12.84
N GLY A 168 -26.48 -5.16 12.01
CA GLY A 168 -27.46 -4.56 11.09
C GLY A 168 -26.84 -3.74 9.95
N GLY A 169 -25.69 -4.17 9.41
CA GLY A 169 -25.07 -3.49 8.26
C GLY A 169 -23.92 -2.54 8.59
N ARG A 170 -23.42 -2.52 9.83
CA ARG A 170 -22.50 -1.45 10.29
C ARG A 170 -21.04 -1.69 9.95
N VAL A 171 -20.59 -2.95 9.99
CA VAL A 171 -19.18 -3.34 9.86
C VAL A 171 -19.10 -4.69 9.18
N GLU A 172 -18.16 -4.84 8.24
CA GLU A 172 -17.79 -6.14 7.66
C GLU A 172 -16.65 -6.76 8.48
N LEU A 173 -16.85 -7.96 9.03
CA LEU A 173 -15.86 -8.72 9.77
C LEU A 173 -15.41 -9.96 8.97
N PRO A 174 -14.11 -10.32 9.01
CA PRO A 174 -13.63 -11.53 8.37
C PRO A 174 -14.13 -12.78 9.09
N GLN A 175 -14.51 -13.80 8.33
CA GLN A 175 -14.90 -15.09 8.90
C GLN A 175 -13.69 -15.76 9.58
N PRO A 176 -13.76 -16.07 10.89
CA PRO A 176 -12.66 -16.74 11.58
C PRO A 176 -12.68 -18.25 11.36
N ASP A 177 -11.56 -18.88 11.71
CA ASP A 177 -11.57 -20.27 12.11
C ASP A 177 -12.42 -20.42 13.39
N LEU A 178 -13.53 -21.14 13.31
CA LEU A 178 -14.52 -21.24 14.40
C LEU A 178 -13.99 -21.96 15.66
N THR A 179 -12.86 -22.66 15.57
CA THR A 179 -12.24 -23.34 16.72
C THR A 179 -11.26 -22.41 17.44
N THR A 180 -10.50 -21.63 16.69
CA THR A 180 -9.42 -20.80 17.23
C THR A 180 -9.78 -19.32 17.35
N MET A 181 -10.88 -18.89 16.74
CA MET A 181 -11.30 -17.49 16.59
C MET A 181 -10.22 -16.61 15.94
N LYS A 182 -9.35 -17.23 15.14
CA LYS A 182 -8.29 -16.56 14.40
C LYS A 182 -8.72 -16.28 12.97
N VAL A 183 -8.38 -15.09 12.48
CA VAL A 183 -8.65 -14.65 11.11
C VAL A 183 -7.35 -14.61 10.31
N PHE A 184 -7.40 -14.94 9.02
CA PHE A 184 -6.20 -14.86 8.19
C PHE A 184 -5.82 -13.39 7.92
N PRO A 185 -4.52 -13.06 7.84
CA PRO A 185 -4.08 -11.68 7.60
C PRO A 185 -4.66 -11.06 6.33
N PHE A 186 -4.87 -11.87 5.28
CA PHE A 186 -5.47 -11.42 4.03
C PHE A 186 -6.94 -11.03 4.21
N ASP A 187 -7.73 -11.83 4.92
CA ASP A 187 -9.16 -11.55 5.14
C ASP A 187 -9.33 -10.33 6.04
N TYR A 188 -8.48 -10.21 7.07
CA TYR A 188 -8.40 -9.00 7.89
C TYR A 188 -8.07 -7.76 7.04
N LYS A 189 -7.12 -7.87 6.11
CA LYS A 189 -6.75 -6.77 5.23
C LYS A 189 -7.92 -6.33 4.35
N ILE A 190 -8.68 -7.27 3.79
CA ILE A 190 -9.85 -6.96 2.96
C ILE A 190 -10.92 -6.29 3.82
N ALA A 191 -11.26 -6.85 4.98
CA ALA A 191 -12.22 -6.23 5.89
C ALA A 191 -11.81 -4.80 6.27
N GLN A 192 -10.52 -4.57 6.53
CA GLN A 192 -9.98 -3.23 6.77
C GLN A 192 -10.17 -2.27 5.59
N LEU A 193 -10.06 -2.75 4.34
CA LEU A 193 -10.25 -1.92 3.14
C LEU A 193 -11.72 -1.51 2.96
N PHE A 194 -12.67 -2.41 3.23
CA PHE A 194 -14.10 -2.15 3.05
C PHE A 194 -14.71 -1.28 4.15
N ASN A 195 -14.17 -1.37 5.36
CA ASN A 195 -14.60 -0.54 6.48
C ASN A 195 -14.08 0.91 6.39
N ILE A 196 -14.95 1.86 6.71
CA ILE A 196 -14.64 3.30 6.65
C ILE A 196 -13.66 3.69 7.77
N SER A 197 -13.80 3.11 8.96
CA SER A 197 -13.03 3.48 10.15
C SER A 197 -12.25 2.30 10.72
N ASN A 198 -10.92 2.41 10.75
CA ASN A 198 -10.05 1.39 11.35
C ASN A 198 -10.29 1.22 12.85
N SER A 199 -10.54 2.30 13.59
CA SER A 199 -10.77 2.24 15.03
C SER A 199 -12.09 1.55 15.35
N GLN A 200 -13.14 1.84 14.58
CA GLN A 200 -14.43 1.16 14.69
C GLN A 200 -14.26 -0.32 14.35
N PHE A 201 -13.70 -0.64 13.18
CA PHE A 201 -13.48 -2.02 12.74
C PHE A 201 -12.72 -2.85 13.80
N ASN A 202 -11.62 -2.32 14.33
CA ASN A 202 -10.85 -3.02 15.37
C ASN A 202 -11.66 -3.23 16.66
N SER A 203 -12.49 -2.26 17.06
CA SER A 203 -13.37 -2.43 18.22
C SER A 203 -14.40 -3.56 18.01
N TYR A 204 -14.92 -3.73 16.80
CA TYR A 204 -15.84 -4.85 16.50
C TYR A 204 -15.11 -6.20 16.47
N MET A 205 -13.89 -6.25 15.92
CA MET A 205 -13.03 -7.43 15.99
C MET A 205 -12.80 -7.88 17.44
N GLU A 206 -12.47 -6.93 18.33
CA GLU A 206 -12.27 -7.20 19.76
C GLU A 206 -13.56 -7.70 20.44
N ARG A 207 -14.70 -7.04 20.19
CA ARG A 207 -16.00 -7.43 20.76
C ARG A 207 -16.49 -8.80 20.29
N ALA A 208 -16.18 -9.18 19.06
CA ALA A 208 -16.45 -10.52 18.51
C ALA A 208 -15.42 -11.59 18.97
N GLY A 209 -14.38 -11.19 19.72
CA GLY A 209 -13.33 -12.11 20.19
C GLY A 209 -12.39 -12.58 19.08
N LEU A 210 -12.28 -11.83 17.98
CA LEU A 210 -11.49 -12.19 16.81
C LEU A 210 -10.04 -11.70 16.93
N THR A 211 -9.09 -12.55 16.56
CA THR A 211 -7.66 -12.19 16.56
C THR A 211 -7.00 -12.53 15.24
N VAL A 212 -6.03 -11.72 14.80
CA VAL A 212 -5.30 -11.99 13.55
C VAL A 212 -4.29 -13.11 13.77
N LYS A 213 -4.24 -14.08 12.85
CA LYS A 213 -3.25 -15.15 12.88
C LYS A 213 -1.84 -14.57 12.68
N VAL A 214 -0.94 -14.89 13.61
CA VAL A 214 0.49 -14.56 13.58
C VAL A 214 1.23 -15.55 12.67
#